data_AF-A0A0A9Y2S6-F1
#
_entry.id   AF-A0A0A9Y2S6-F1
#
_cell.length_a   1.000
_cell.length_b   1.000
_cell.length_c   1.000
_cell.angle_alpha   90.00
_cell.angle_beta   90.00
_cell.angle_gamma   90.00
#
_symmetry.space_group_name_H-M   'P 1'
#
loop_
_entity.id
_entity.type
_entity.pdbx_description
1 polymer ?
#
loop_
_entity_poly.entity_id
_entity_poly.type
_entity_poly.pdbx_seq_one_letter_code
_entity_poly.pdbx_strand_id
1 'polypeptide(L)'
;MVEEALRDTIAIDAAHRTQLHAFLLKQLRRGGGATCTAHIESLENQHQGQNGVETELGVTDLCCCVLRQQSTFLSRNFTIHVNDDGTALLGVPELVPGHTPSRDKLKHFVARLCLDVAWWGGVGPITASVVAIVADLHSLCSDATEGFVRDTLLPSLRHARFAVPALQPVPAFEVTSCEELYRVFERC
;
A
#
# COMPACT_ATOMS: atom_id res chain seq x y z
N MET A 1 -14.36 -3.38 0.36
CA MET A 1 -13.27 -2.55 -0.21
C MET A 1 -12.12 -3.42 -0.72
N VAL A 2 -11.63 -4.40 0.05
CA VAL A 2 -10.58 -5.34 -0.41
C VAL A 2 -11.01 -6.12 -1.66
N GLU A 3 -12.23 -6.64 -1.71
CA GLU A 3 -12.78 -7.31 -2.91
C GLU A 3 -12.82 -6.43 -4.15
N GLU A 4 -13.26 -5.18 -4.00
CA GLU A 4 -13.34 -4.21 -5.08
C GLU A 4 -11.93 -3.79 -5.52
N ALA A 5 -11.04 -3.56 -4.56
CA ALA A 5 -9.66 -3.23 -4.78
C ALA A 5 -8.91 -4.33 -5.54
N LEU A 6 -9.10 -5.58 -5.13
CA LEU A 6 -8.54 -6.73 -5.83
C LEU A 6 -9.21 -6.83 -7.19
N ARG A 7 -10.53 -6.85 -7.33
CA ARG A 7 -11.21 -6.96 -8.63
C ARG A 7 -10.75 -5.93 -9.67
N ASP A 8 -10.52 -4.69 -9.26
CA ASP A 8 -10.08 -3.60 -10.15
C ASP A 8 -8.58 -3.66 -10.46
N THR A 9 -7.74 -4.03 -9.48
CA THR A 9 -6.28 -4.16 -9.67
C THR A 9 -5.93 -5.47 -10.38
N ILE A 10 -6.78 -6.47 -10.23
CA ILE A 10 -6.63 -7.85 -10.70
C ILE A 10 -7.64 -8.07 -11.84
N ALA A 11 -7.47 -7.37 -12.97
CA ALA A 11 -8.02 -7.80 -14.25
C ALA A 11 -7.24 -9.04 -14.74
N ILE A 12 -7.27 -10.10 -13.94
CA ILE A 12 -6.34 -11.22 -14.02
C ILE A 12 -7.04 -12.41 -14.64
N ASP A 13 -6.43 -12.95 -15.69
CA ASP A 13 -6.88 -14.18 -16.30
C ASP A 13 -6.93 -15.34 -15.28
N ALA A 14 -7.68 -16.39 -15.59
CA ALA A 14 -7.86 -17.51 -14.68
C ALA A 14 -6.53 -18.16 -14.24
N ALA A 15 -5.52 -18.23 -15.11
CA ALA A 15 -4.24 -18.86 -14.82
C ALA A 15 -3.41 -18.07 -13.80
N HIS A 16 -3.36 -16.75 -13.96
CA HIS A 16 -2.68 -15.88 -13.00
C HIS A 16 -3.40 -15.86 -11.63
N ARG A 17 -4.74 -15.99 -11.62
CA ARG A 17 -5.51 -16.12 -10.36
C ARG A 17 -5.11 -17.38 -9.61
N THR A 18 -4.99 -18.52 -10.29
CA THR A 18 -4.52 -19.78 -9.70
C THR A 18 -3.10 -19.68 -9.17
N GLN A 19 -2.20 -18.98 -9.88
CA GLN A 19 -0.83 -18.75 -9.41
C GLN A 19 -0.78 -17.90 -8.13
N LEU A 20 -1.56 -16.81 -8.08
CA LEU A 20 -1.67 -15.97 -6.89
C LEU A 20 -2.27 -16.72 -5.70
N HIS A 21 -3.33 -17.51 -5.94
CA HIS A 21 -3.95 -18.36 -4.95
C HIS A 21 -2.91 -19.33 -4.32
N ALA A 22 -2.19 -20.06 -5.17
CA ALA A 22 -1.13 -20.98 -4.72
C ALA A 22 0.01 -20.28 -3.97
N PHE A 23 0.41 -19.09 -4.43
CA PHE A 23 1.41 -18.26 -3.75
C PHE A 23 0.95 -17.87 -2.34
N LEU A 24 -0.24 -17.28 -2.21
CA LEU A 24 -0.76 -16.81 -0.93
C LEU A 24 -0.96 -17.95 0.07
N LEU A 25 -1.49 -19.09 -0.36
CA LEU A 25 -1.61 -20.29 0.48
C LEU A 25 -0.24 -20.75 0.99
N LYS A 26 0.76 -20.81 0.09
CA LYS A 26 2.12 -21.20 0.47
C LYS A 26 2.70 -20.24 1.51
N GLN A 27 2.47 -18.95 1.37
CA GLN A 27 2.95 -17.95 2.31
C GLN A 27 2.25 -18.06 3.66
N LEU A 28 0.92 -18.14 3.69
CA LEU A 28 0.15 -18.31 4.92
C LEU A 28 0.57 -19.57 5.70
N ARG A 29 0.80 -20.69 5.00
CA ARG A 29 1.31 -21.93 5.62
C ARG A 29 2.72 -21.78 6.20
N ARG A 30 3.59 -20.98 5.57
CA ARG A 30 4.94 -20.67 6.10
C ARG A 30 4.91 -19.78 7.34
N GLY A 31 3.91 -18.93 7.47
CA GLY A 31 3.76 -18.02 8.61
C GLY A 31 3.50 -18.70 9.94
N GLY A 32 3.18 -20.01 9.96
CA GLY A 32 3.14 -20.83 11.18
C GLY A 32 2.13 -20.39 12.25
N GLY A 33 1.23 -19.45 11.94
CA GLY A 33 0.23 -18.97 12.89
C GLY A 33 -0.90 -19.99 13.00
N ALA A 34 -1.00 -20.66 14.15
CA ALA A 34 -2.09 -21.61 14.46
C ALA A 34 -3.50 -21.03 14.22
N THR A 35 -3.64 -19.70 14.34
CA THR A 35 -4.88 -18.97 14.08
C THR A 35 -5.21 -18.83 12.60
N CYS A 36 -4.21 -18.75 11.71
CA CYS A 36 -4.43 -18.65 10.27
C CYS A 36 -4.66 -20.02 9.64
N THR A 37 -3.96 -21.06 10.10
CA THR A 37 -4.25 -22.44 9.66
C THR A 37 -5.63 -22.87 10.12
N ALA A 38 -6.02 -22.61 11.37
CA ALA A 38 -7.38 -22.91 11.85
C ALA A 38 -8.46 -22.08 11.15
N HIS A 39 -8.16 -20.85 10.72
CA HIS A 39 -9.12 -20.04 9.97
C HIS A 39 -9.22 -20.47 8.50
N ILE A 40 -8.10 -20.83 7.86
CA ILE A 40 -8.10 -21.44 6.52
C ILE A 40 -8.86 -22.76 6.58
N GLU A 41 -8.58 -23.63 7.55
CA GLU A 41 -9.30 -24.89 7.77
C GLU A 41 -10.78 -24.64 8.10
N SER A 42 -11.11 -23.61 8.90
CA SER A 42 -12.50 -23.23 9.18
C SER A 42 -13.21 -22.69 7.95
N LEU A 43 -12.53 -21.95 7.08
CA LEU A 43 -13.08 -21.46 5.82
C LEU A 43 -13.24 -22.63 4.84
N GLU A 44 -12.26 -23.51 4.70
CA GLU A 44 -12.35 -24.75 3.92
C GLU A 44 -13.54 -25.62 4.39
N ASN A 45 -13.75 -25.75 5.71
CA ASN A 45 -14.86 -26.52 6.29
C ASN A 45 -16.23 -25.83 6.16
N GLN A 46 -16.31 -24.49 6.26
CA GLN A 46 -17.57 -23.75 6.04
C GLN A 46 -18.05 -23.85 4.59
N HIS A 47 -17.13 -23.92 3.64
CA HIS A 47 -17.44 -24.06 2.22
C HIS A 47 -17.77 -25.51 1.80
N GLN A 48 -17.35 -26.52 2.56
CA GLN A 48 -17.74 -27.93 2.32
C GLN A 48 -19.21 -28.25 2.67
N GLY A 49 -19.87 -27.41 3.48
CA GLY A 49 -21.27 -27.60 3.89
C GLY A 49 -22.32 -27.19 2.85
N GLN A 50 -21.91 -26.53 1.76
CA GLN A 50 -22.81 -26.06 0.70
C GLN A 50 -22.57 -26.86 -0.59
N ASN A 51 -23.31 -27.96 -0.77
CA ASN A 51 -23.49 -28.71 -2.02
C ASN A 51 -22.24 -28.94 -2.90
N GLY A 52 -21.41 -29.94 -2.54
CA GLY A 52 -20.72 -30.82 -3.52
C GLY A 52 -19.81 -30.17 -4.57
N VAL A 53 -19.45 -28.90 -4.43
CA VAL A 53 -18.46 -28.21 -5.25
C VAL A 53 -17.37 -27.80 -4.26
N GLU A 54 -16.14 -28.27 -4.46
CA GLU A 54 -14.97 -27.79 -3.73
C GLU A 54 -14.84 -26.29 -4.01
N THR A 55 -15.40 -25.45 -3.15
CA THR A 55 -15.31 -23.99 -3.32
C THR A 55 -13.92 -23.56 -2.90
N GLU A 56 -13.04 -23.43 -3.88
CA GLU A 56 -11.67 -22.92 -3.72
C GLU A 56 -11.72 -21.54 -3.05
N LEU A 57 -10.95 -21.34 -1.96
CA LEU A 57 -10.82 -20.02 -1.32
C LEU A 57 -10.46 -18.98 -2.37
N GLY A 58 -11.19 -17.86 -2.41
CA GLY A 58 -10.86 -16.79 -3.33
C GLY A 58 -9.51 -16.16 -2.98
N VAL A 59 -8.81 -15.63 -3.98
CA VAL A 59 -7.62 -14.77 -3.75
C VAL A 59 -7.93 -13.66 -2.74
N THR A 60 -9.15 -13.11 -2.78
CA THR A 60 -9.62 -12.12 -1.81
C THR A 60 -9.62 -12.65 -0.38
N ASP A 61 -10.16 -13.83 -0.14
CA ASP A 61 -10.26 -14.40 1.21
C ASP A 61 -8.87 -14.61 1.80
N LEU A 62 -7.91 -15.03 0.97
CA LEU A 62 -6.51 -15.15 1.37
C LEU A 62 -5.87 -13.79 1.67
N CYS A 63 -6.13 -12.76 0.87
CA CYS A 63 -5.68 -11.40 1.15
C CYS A 63 -6.23 -10.87 2.50
N CYS A 64 -7.52 -11.08 2.77
CA CYS A 64 -8.13 -10.74 4.06
C CYS A 64 -7.45 -11.48 5.21
N CYS A 65 -7.12 -12.77 5.04
CA CYS A 65 -6.37 -13.54 6.03
C CYS A 65 -4.99 -12.96 6.31
N VAL A 66 -4.25 -12.56 5.27
CA VAL A 66 -2.93 -11.90 5.42
C VAL A 66 -3.07 -10.60 6.20
N LEU A 67 -4.00 -9.71 5.80
CA LEU A 67 -4.20 -8.42 6.48
C LEU A 67 -4.62 -8.60 7.94
N ARG A 68 -5.52 -9.55 8.21
CA ARG A 68 -5.95 -9.89 9.56
C ARG A 68 -4.78 -10.35 10.42
N GLN A 69 -3.96 -11.26 9.90
CA GLN A 69 -2.78 -11.77 10.61
C GLN A 69 -1.78 -10.66 10.94
N GLN A 70 -1.60 -9.72 10.02
CA GLN A 70 -0.59 -8.66 10.14
C GLN A 70 -1.15 -7.37 10.76
N SER A 71 -2.45 -7.31 11.08
CA SER A 71 -3.16 -6.14 11.61
C SER A 71 -2.48 -5.52 12.84
N THR A 72 -2.02 -6.34 13.78
CA THR A 72 -1.34 -5.86 14.99
C THR A 72 0.02 -5.26 14.67
N PHE A 73 0.75 -5.84 13.71
CA PHE A 73 2.04 -5.31 13.29
C PHE A 73 1.87 -4.00 12.50
N LEU A 74 0.92 -3.97 11.57
CA LEU A 74 0.56 -2.81 10.76
C LEU A 74 0.14 -1.61 11.62
N SER A 75 -0.76 -1.82 12.57
CA SER A 75 -1.27 -0.76 13.44
C SER A 75 -0.18 -0.20 14.37
N ARG A 76 0.64 -1.08 14.97
CA ARG A 76 1.68 -0.66 15.93
C ARG A 76 2.85 0.07 15.26
N ASN A 77 3.27 -0.36 14.08
CA ASN A 77 4.49 0.15 13.46
C ASN A 77 4.24 1.21 12.39
N PHE A 78 3.06 1.21 11.75
CA PHE A 78 2.77 2.06 10.60
C PHE A 78 1.45 2.82 10.70
N THR A 79 0.73 2.73 11.83
CA THR A 79 -0.61 3.31 12.02
C THR A 79 -1.60 2.97 10.89
N ILE A 80 -1.42 1.78 10.30
CA ILE A 80 -2.34 1.19 9.33
C ILE A 80 -3.34 0.34 10.11
N HIS A 81 -4.61 0.74 10.08
CA HIS A 81 -5.68 0.07 10.81
C HIS A 81 -6.56 -0.70 9.85
N VAL A 82 -6.71 -2.00 10.11
CA VAL A 82 -7.60 -2.91 9.38
C VAL A 82 -8.63 -3.43 10.40
N ASN A 83 -9.87 -3.68 9.96
CA ASN A 83 -10.87 -4.30 10.83
C ASN A 83 -10.51 -5.75 11.20
N ASP A 84 -11.22 -6.29 12.19
CA ASP A 84 -10.93 -7.59 12.81
C ASP A 84 -10.98 -8.77 11.83
N ASP A 85 -11.75 -8.61 10.76
CA ASP A 85 -12.01 -9.58 9.70
C ASP A 85 -11.18 -9.33 8.43
N GLY A 86 -10.34 -8.28 8.39
CA GLY A 86 -9.38 -8.06 7.31
C GLY A 86 -9.97 -7.48 6.01
N THR A 87 -11.27 -7.17 5.99
CA THR A 87 -12.06 -6.80 4.80
C THR A 87 -12.08 -5.30 4.51
N ALA A 88 -11.75 -4.46 5.49
CA ALA A 88 -11.83 -3.01 5.44
C ALA A 88 -10.61 -2.33 6.09
N LEU A 89 -10.11 -1.31 5.41
CA LEU A 89 -9.10 -0.39 5.92
C LEU A 89 -9.81 0.72 6.70
N LEU A 90 -9.52 0.82 7.98
CA LEU A 90 -10.09 1.81 8.90
C LEU A 90 -9.26 3.10 8.95
N GLY A 91 -7.96 3.02 8.67
CA GLY A 91 -7.07 4.16 8.70
C GLY A 91 -5.71 3.89 8.07
N VAL A 92 -5.10 4.94 7.56
CA VAL A 92 -3.74 4.99 7.00
C VAL A 92 -2.93 6.07 7.71
N PRO A 93 -1.59 5.96 7.74
CA PRO A 93 -0.74 6.97 8.36
C PRO A 93 -0.90 8.33 7.70
N GLU A 94 -1.09 9.38 8.50
CA GLU A 94 -0.98 10.77 8.03
C GLU A 94 0.49 11.18 7.99
N LEU A 95 1.08 11.28 6.80
CA LEU A 95 2.50 11.67 6.63
C LEU A 95 2.70 13.19 6.66
N VAL A 96 1.73 13.94 6.16
CA VAL A 96 1.76 15.40 6.07
C VAL A 96 0.43 15.92 6.65
N PRO A 97 0.47 16.86 7.62
CA PRO A 97 -0.76 17.37 8.22
C PRO A 97 -1.75 17.90 7.19
N GLY A 98 -3.00 17.45 7.27
CA GLY A 98 -4.08 17.86 6.36
C GLY A 98 -4.00 17.23 4.96
N HIS A 99 -3.01 16.36 4.69
CA HIS A 99 -2.95 15.61 3.43
C HIS A 99 -3.76 14.33 3.53
N THR A 100 -4.75 14.19 2.64
CA THR A 100 -5.48 12.94 2.46
C THR A 100 -5.05 12.29 1.13
N PRO A 101 -4.58 11.03 1.13
CA PRO A 101 -4.21 10.35 -0.11
C PRO A 101 -5.43 10.10 -1.01
N SER A 102 -5.20 9.98 -2.32
CA SER A 102 -6.27 9.72 -3.27
C SER A 102 -6.98 8.39 -2.98
N ARG A 103 -8.32 8.41 -3.03
CA ARG A 103 -9.16 7.23 -2.83
C ARG A 103 -8.91 6.15 -3.89
N ASP A 104 -8.53 6.53 -5.10
CA ASP A 104 -8.26 5.58 -6.18
C ASP A 104 -6.98 4.77 -5.92
N LYS A 105 -6.01 5.39 -5.25
CA LYS A 105 -4.77 4.73 -4.81
C LYS A 105 -4.99 3.79 -3.63
N LEU A 106 -6.05 3.96 -2.83
CA LEU A 106 -6.34 3.07 -1.70
C LEU A 106 -6.60 1.63 -2.15
N LYS A 107 -7.23 1.44 -3.31
CA LYS A 107 -7.46 0.10 -3.88
C LYS A 107 -6.13 -0.60 -4.17
N HIS A 108 -5.26 0.08 -4.91
CA HIS A 108 -3.95 -0.42 -5.25
C HIS A 108 -3.08 -0.66 -4.00
N PHE A 109 -3.14 0.27 -3.04
CA PHE A 109 -2.43 0.15 -1.76
C PHE A 109 -2.76 -1.14 -1.02
N VAL A 110 -4.05 -1.48 -0.89
CA VAL A 110 -4.49 -2.70 -0.21
C VAL A 110 -4.03 -3.95 -0.94
N ALA A 111 -4.13 -3.97 -2.27
CA ALA A 111 -3.66 -5.10 -3.07
C ALA A 111 -2.14 -5.31 -2.91
N ARG A 112 -1.36 -4.23 -3.02
CA ARG A 112 0.10 -4.27 -2.86
C ARG A 112 0.53 -4.67 -1.45
N LEU A 113 -0.19 -4.25 -0.41
CA LEU A 113 0.08 -4.71 0.96
C LEU A 113 -0.04 -6.23 1.08
N CYS A 114 -0.98 -6.85 0.40
CA CYS A 114 -1.17 -8.31 0.46
C CYS A 114 -0.14 -9.06 -0.39
N LEU A 115 0.21 -8.51 -1.55
CA LEU A 115 0.93 -9.24 -2.60
C LEU A 115 2.43 -8.92 -2.66
N ASP A 116 2.81 -7.66 -2.41
CA ASP A 116 4.18 -7.17 -2.63
C ASP A 116 5.01 -7.17 -1.33
N VAL A 117 4.37 -7.24 -0.18
CA VAL A 117 5.08 -7.24 1.12
C VAL A 117 5.60 -8.63 1.42
N ALA A 118 6.90 -8.71 1.69
CA ALA A 118 7.56 -9.94 2.11
C ALA A 118 7.26 -10.27 3.59
N TRP A 119 6.00 -10.49 3.96
CA TRP A 119 5.54 -10.70 5.36
C TRP A 119 6.25 -11.82 6.12
N TRP A 120 6.85 -12.76 5.38
CA TRP A 120 7.54 -13.93 5.91
C TRP A 120 9.07 -13.77 5.86
N GLY A 121 9.55 -12.58 5.52
CA GLY A 121 10.94 -12.18 5.65
C GLY A 121 11.26 -11.67 7.05
N GLY A 122 12.46 -11.11 7.20
CA GLY A 122 12.82 -10.36 8.41
C GLY A 122 12.08 -9.02 8.50
N VAL A 123 12.12 -8.39 9.67
CA VAL A 123 11.51 -7.07 9.91
C VAL A 123 12.02 -6.01 8.91
N GLY A 124 13.31 -6.03 8.56
CA GLY A 124 13.90 -5.09 7.61
C GLY A 124 13.20 -5.10 6.24
N PRO A 125 13.17 -6.23 5.52
CA PRO A 125 12.43 -6.37 4.26
C PRO A 125 10.95 -5.99 4.36
N ILE A 126 10.25 -6.38 5.42
CA ILE A 126 8.84 -6.04 5.63
C ILE A 126 8.68 -4.51 5.72
N THR A 127 9.46 -3.87 6.58
CA THR A 127 9.43 -2.42 6.78
C THR A 127 9.73 -1.69 5.49
N ALA A 128 10.75 -2.12 4.72
CA ALA A 128 11.09 -1.50 3.44
C ALA A 128 9.93 -1.58 2.43
N SER A 129 9.28 -2.75 2.30
CA SER A 129 8.13 -2.93 1.41
C SER A 129 6.94 -2.07 1.85
N VAL A 130 6.58 -2.08 3.13
CA VAL A 130 5.43 -1.32 3.64
C VAL A 130 5.67 0.18 3.47
N VAL A 131 6.87 0.69 3.80
CA VAL A 131 7.21 2.10 3.63
C VAL A 131 7.13 2.53 2.16
N ALA A 132 7.63 1.70 1.23
CA ALA A 132 7.55 2.01 -0.19
C ALA A 132 6.09 2.09 -0.69
N ILE A 133 5.23 1.18 -0.22
CA ILE A 133 3.81 1.16 -0.57
C ILE A 133 3.06 2.34 0.05
N VAL A 134 3.37 2.71 1.30
CA VAL A 134 2.82 3.90 1.97
C VAL A 134 3.25 5.18 1.27
N ALA A 135 4.51 5.27 0.83
CA ALA A 135 5.01 6.42 0.08
C ALA A 135 4.29 6.56 -1.27
N ASP A 136 4.04 5.45 -1.96
CA ASP A 136 3.29 5.43 -3.21
C ASP A 136 1.82 5.89 -3.02
N LEU A 137 1.16 5.44 -1.95
CA LEU A 137 -0.19 5.91 -1.59
C LEU A 137 -0.26 7.44 -1.42
N HIS A 138 0.76 8.02 -0.78
CA HIS A 138 0.85 9.46 -0.51
C HIS A 138 1.57 10.25 -1.61
N SER A 139 1.94 9.61 -2.71
CA SER A 139 2.49 10.33 -3.85
C SER A 139 1.42 11.28 -4.39
N LEU A 140 1.84 12.51 -4.72
CA LEU A 140 0.91 13.52 -5.25
C LEU A 140 0.27 13.01 -6.53
N CYS A 141 -1.05 13.12 -6.61
CA CYS A 141 -1.76 13.02 -7.88
C CYS A 141 -1.65 14.34 -8.64
N SER A 142 -1.98 14.33 -9.94
CA SER A 142 -2.15 15.53 -10.76
C SER A 142 -3.09 16.57 -10.15
N ASP A 143 -3.97 16.13 -9.25
CA ASP A 143 -5.05 16.94 -8.70
C ASP A 143 -4.66 17.63 -7.38
N ALA A 144 -3.39 17.53 -6.96
CA ALA A 144 -2.89 18.27 -5.81
C ALA A 144 -3.05 19.78 -6.05
N THR A 145 -3.74 20.46 -5.14
CA THR A 145 -3.98 21.91 -5.29
C THR A 145 -2.67 22.66 -5.12
N GLU A 146 -2.48 23.71 -5.92
CA GLU A 146 -1.31 24.59 -5.81
C GLU A 146 -1.14 25.14 -4.38
N GLY A 147 -2.25 25.47 -3.72
CA GLY A 147 -2.27 25.92 -2.33
C GLY A 147 -1.73 24.86 -1.36
N PHE A 148 -2.13 23.59 -1.48
CA PHE A 148 -1.58 22.52 -0.64
C PHE A 148 -0.06 22.35 -0.86
N VAL A 149 0.39 22.38 -2.11
CA VAL A 149 1.82 22.24 -2.43
C VAL A 149 2.62 23.40 -1.83
N ARG A 150 2.17 24.64 -2.08
CA ARG A 150 2.88 25.86 -1.68
C ARG A 150 2.84 26.09 -0.17
N ASP A 151 1.66 25.91 0.44
CA ASP A 151 1.39 26.40 1.79
C ASP A 151 1.48 25.27 2.84
N THR A 152 1.52 23.99 2.43
CA THR A 152 1.65 22.84 3.35
C THR A 152 2.86 21.97 3.02
N LEU A 153 2.91 21.39 1.82
CA LEU A 153 3.92 20.39 1.49
C LEU A 153 5.35 20.95 1.48
N LEU A 154 5.59 22.05 0.76
CA LEU A 154 6.92 22.67 0.69
C LEU A 154 7.43 23.12 2.08
N PRO A 155 6.62 23.79 2.92
CA PRO A 155 6.96 24.04 4.31
C PRO A 155 7.29 22.75 5.06
N SER A 156 6.49 21.69 4.95
CA SER A 156 6.75 20.41 5.63
C SER A 156 8.09 19.80 5.22
N LEU A 157 8.44 19.82 3.93
CA LEU A 157 9.74 19.33 3.45
C LEU A 157 10.92 20.10 4.04
N ARG A 158 10.79 21.43 4.20
CA ARG A 158 11.82 22.27 4.81
C ARG A 158 12.06 21.95 6.28
N HIS A 159 10.99 21.61 7.03
CA HIS A 159 11.07 21.37 8.48
C HIS A 159 11.35 19.90 8.84
N ALA A 160 10.95 18.94 7.99
CA ALA A 160 11.04 17.52 8.26
C ALA A 160 12.44 16.90 8.12
N ARG A 161 13.51 17.72 8.04
CA ARG A 161 14.88 17.27 7.73
C ARG A 161 14.92 16.35 6.50
N PHE A 162 14.16 16.71 5.48
CA PHE A 162 14.09 15.93 4.25
C PHE A 162 15.48 15.79 3.64
N ALA A 163 15.95 14.54 3.54
CA ALA A 163 17.23 14.23 2.92
C ALA A 163 16.97 13.78 1.48
N VAL A 164 17.46 14.56 0.52
CA VAL A 164 17.42 14.17 -0.89
C VAL A 164 18.42 13.02 -1.09
N PRO A 165 17.99 11.83 -1.55
CA PRO A 165 18.91 10.74 -1.82
C PRO A 165 19.91 11.14 -2.91
N ALA A 166 21.20 10.97 -2.64
CA ALA A 166 22.30 11.41 -3.51
C ALA A 166 22.38 10.72 -4.88
N LEU A 167 21.53 9.73 -5.15
CA LEU A 167 21.72 8.73 -6.20
C LEU A 167 20.56 8.59 -7.21
N GLN A 168 19.62 9.54 -7.28
CA GLN A 168 18.65 9.53 -8.39
C GLN A 168 19.05 10.53 -9.49
N PRO A 169 19.05 10.11 -10.77
CA PRO A 169 19.18 11.04 -11.88
C PRO A 169 17.91 11.89 -11.95
N VAL A 170 17.97 13.01 -11.24
CA VAL A 170 17.24 14.27 -11.44
C VAL A 170 15.70 14.20 -11.39
N PRO A 171 15.06 14.67 -10.29
CA PRO A 171 13.74 15.28 -10.38
C PRO A 171 13.79 16.81 -10.44
N ALA A 172 14.95 17.44 -10.15
CA ALA A 172 15.11 18.88 -10.09
C ALA A 172 16.18 19.35 -11.08
N PHE A 173 15.77 20.08 -12.11
CA PHE A 173 16.67 20.72 -13.06
C PHE A 173 16.57 22.24 -12.91
N GLU A 174 17.70 22.92 -13.03
CA GLU A 174 17.71 24.38 -13.11
C GLU A 174 17.13 24.80 -14.47
N VAL A 175 16.03 25.55 -14.44
CA VAL A 175 15.36 26.05 -15.66
C VAL A 175 16.04 27.33 -16.15
N THR A 176 16.44 28.20 -15.23
CA THR A 176 17.06 29.51 -15.50
C THR A 176 17.76 30.01 -14.24
N SER A 177 18.74 30.90 -14.42
CA SER A 177 19.37 31.63 -13.32
C SER A 177 18.85 33.08 -13.24
N CYS A 178 18.82 33.66 -12.03
CA CYS A 178 18.45 35.07 -11.87
C CYS A 178 19.47 36.03 -12.52
N GLU A 179 20.75 35.66 -12.57
CA GLU A 179 21.78 36.47 -13.24
C GLU A 179 21.48 36.66 -14.73
N GLU A 180 21.00 35.63 -15.42
CA GLU A 180 20.60 35.72 -16.83
C GLU A 180 19.37 36.61 -17.01
N LEU A 181 18.40 36.52 -16.09
CA LEU A 181 17.20 37.37 -16.13
C LEU A 181 17.55 38.84 -15.93
N TYR A 182 18.42 39.17 -14.98
CA TYR A 182 18.80 40.56 -14.70
C TYR A 182 19.64 41.23 -15.80
N ARG A 183 20.23 40.46 -16.73
CA ARG A 183 20.91 41.01 -17.92
C ARG A 183 19.92 41.49 -18.99
N VAL A 184 18.71 40.96 -19.00
CA VAL A 184 17.68 41.27 -20.01
C VAL A 184 16.62 42.22 -19.45
N PHE A 185 16.24 42.04 -18.18
CA PHE A 185 15.19 42.80 -17.52
C PHE A 185 15.78 43.83 -16.54
N GLU A 186 16.00 45.06 -17.03
CA GLU A 186 16.40 46.21 -16.21
C GLU A 186 15.19 47.06 -15.81
N ARG A 187 15.30 47.76 -14.67
CA ARG A 187 14.29 48.72 -14.21
C ARG A 187 14.21 49.93 -15.15
N CYS A 188 12.99 50.40 -15.43
CA CYS A 188 12.74 51.63 -16.20
C CYS A 188 13.28 52.89 -15.50
#